data_AF-A0A6G4TZI7-F1
#
_entry.id   AF-A0A6G4TZI7-F1
#
_cell.length_a   1.000
_cell.length_b   1.000
_cell.length_c   1.000
_cell.angle_alpha   90.00
_cell.angle_beta   90.00
_cell.angle_gamma   90.00
#
_symmetry.space_group_name_H-M   'P 1'
#
loop_
_entity.id
_entity.type
_entity.pdbx_description
1 polymer ?
#
loop_
_entity_poly.entity_id
_entity_poly.type
_entity_poly.pdbx_seq_one_letter_code
_entity_poly.pdbx_strand_id
1 'polypeptide(L)'
;MERSEFLAALRRGTELVAVWPAAKPGWRAWVAVWSAVHLEDHPGIRNPDLKLIWLAREWDPEYVEKDLCWAEDDGMHTLQHLTSVGEEQLWDTLERLCGYDAFDYPWNTDYPG
;
A
#
# COMPACT_ATOMS: atom_id res chain seq x y z
N MET A 1 0.53 -9.55 10.14
CA MET A 1 0.38 -10.71 9.22
C MET A 1 1.63 -11.62 9.29
N GLU A 2 1.52 -12.92 8.97
CA GLU A 2 2.70 -13.82 8.82
C GLU A 2 3.49 -13.51 7.53
N ARG A 3 4.83 -13.70 7.53
CA ARG A 3 5.69 -13.36 6.37
C ARG A 3 5.29 -14.11 5.09
N SER A 4 4.93 -15.38 5.23
CA SER A 4 4.51 -16.24 4.11
C SER A 4 3.17 -15.81 3.54
N GLU A 5 2.24 -15.38 4.40
CA GLU A 5 0.94 -14.84 4.00
C GLU A 5 1.10 -13.53 3.24
N PHE A 6 1.94 -12.62 3.76
CA PHE A 6 2.24 -11.34 3.13
C PHE A 6 2.77 -11.52 1.70
N LEU A 7 3.79 -12.35 1.52
CA LEU A 7 4.34 -12.62 0.18
C LEU A 7 3.30 -13.28 -0.74
N ALA A 8 2.49 -14.19 -0.21
CA ALA A 8 1.47 -14.88 -0.98
C ALA A 8 0.35 -13.93 -1.43
N ALA A 9 -0.07 -12.98 -0.58
CA ALA A 9 -1.06 -11.96 -0.91
C ALA A 9 -0.56 -11.05 -2.05
N LEU A 10 0.66 -10.54 -1.95
CA LEU A 10 1.25 -9.71 -3.00
C LEU A 10 1.40 -10.45 -4.35
N ARG A 11 1.80 -11.73 -4.32
CA ARG A 11 1.89 -12.56 -5.52
C ARG A 11 0.52 -12.82 -6.17
N ARG A 12 -0.55 -12.78 -5.38
CA ARG A 12 -1.95 -12.81 -5.84
C ARG A 12 -2.50 -11.42 -6.15
N GLY A 13 -1.64 -10.40 -6.25
CA GLY A 13 -2.02 -9.03 -6.57
C GLY A 13 -2.99 -8.40 -5.56
N THR A 14 -3.04 -8.93 -4.34
CA THR A 14 -3.81 -8.34 -3.25
C THR A 14 -3.07 -7.11 -2.74
N GLU A 15 -3.78 -6.00 -2.59
CA GLU A 15 -3.27 -4.81 -1.92
C GLU A 15 -3.16 -5.06 -0.41
N LEU A 16 -2.07 -4.59 0.18
CA LEU A 16 -1.84 -4.58 1.62
C LEU A 16 -1.46 -3.18 2.06
N VAL A 17 -1.82 -2.82 3.29
CA VAL A 17 -1.62 -1.47 3.84
C VAL A 17 -1.01 -1.50 5.23
N ALA A 18 -0.19 -0.51 5.56
CA ALA A 18 0.35 -0.28 6.90
C ALA A 18 0.26 1.20 7.30
N VAL A 19 0.09 1.47 8.60
CA VAL A 19 0.05 2.85 9.11
C VAL A 19 1.38 3.54 8.82
N TRP A 20 1.31 4.77 8.33
CA TRP A 20 2.46 5.57 7.98
C TRP A 20 2.47 6.88 8.80
N PRO A 21 3.65 7.46 9.11
CA PRO A 21 3.71 8.77 9.72
C PRO A 21 3.19 9.85 8.76
N ALA A 22 2.16 10.59 9.17
CA ALA A 22 1.72 11.78 8.45
C ALA A 22 2.76 12.92 8.61
N ALA A 23 2.99 13.67 7.54
CA ALA A 23 3.79 14.89 7.57
C ALA A 23 3.00 16.05 8.19
N LYS A 24 1.67 16.08 8.00
CA LYS A 24 0.81 17.13 8.53
C LYS A 24 0.18 16.75 9.87
N PRO A 25 0.25 17.62 10.91
CA PRO A 25 -0.40 17.35 12.18
C PRO A 25 -1.92 17.15 12.05
N GLY A 26 -2.45 16.13 12.72
CA GLY A 26 -3.88 15.79 12.71
C GLY A 26 -4.33 14.96 11.50
N TRP A 27 -3.45 14.76 10.52
CA TRP A 27 -3.75 13.94 9.34
C TRP A 27 -3.48 12.45 9.62
N ARG A 28 -4.12 11.59 8.83
CA ARG A 28 -3.83 10.15 8.81
C ARG A 28 -2.98 9.84 7.58
N ALA A 29 -2.09 8.86 7.69
CA ALA A 29 -1.32 8.40 6.55
C ALA A 29 -1.16 6.88 6.58
N TRP A 30 -1.11 6.29 5.39
CA TRP A 30 -0.87 4.88 5.18
C TRP A 30 0.05 4.68 3.99
N VAL A 31 0.80 3.59 4.02
CA VAL A 31 1.51 3.06 2.87
C VAL A 31 0.79 1.83 2.35
N ALA A 32 0.36 1.90 1.09
CA ALA A 32 -0.20 0.77 0.36
C ALA A 32 0.88 0.12 -0.50
N VAL A 33 0.80 -1.20 -0.63
CA VAL A 33 1.64 -1.99 -1.53
C VAL A 33 0.79 -2.95 -2.33
N TRP A 34 0.97 -2.97 -3.66
CA TRP A 34 0.25 -3.87 -4.54
C TRP A 34 1.09 -4.26 -5.76
N SER A 35 0.62 -5.28 -6.48
CA SER A 35 1.23 -5.74 -7.73
C SER A 35 1.06 -4.71 -8.84
N ALA A 36 2.17 -4.32 -9.48
CA ALA A 36 2.15 -3.47 -10.67
C ALA A 36 1.52 -4.17 -11.90
N VAL A 37 1.42 -5.50 -11.86
CA VAL A 37 0.70 -6.28 -12.87
C VAL A 37 -0.77 -6.33 -12.46
N HIS A 38 -1.64 -5.65 -13.21
CA HIS A 38 -3.08 -5.75 -13.05
C HIS A 38 -3.53 -7.18 -13.38
N LEU A 39 -4.10 -7.88 -12.41
CA LEU A 39 -4.60 -9.25 -12.60
C LEU A 39 -5.85 -9.30 -13.48
N GLU A 40 -6.55 -8.18 -13.62
CA GLU A 40 -7.68 -8.01 -14.54
C GLU A 40 -7.27 -8.20 -15.99
N ASP A 41 -6.01 -7.89 -16.33
CA ASP A 41 -5.52 -8.06 -17.69
C ASP A 41 -5.39 -9.55 -18.06
N HIS A 42 -5.13 -10.43 -17.08
CA HIS A 42 -4.96 -11.86 -17.31
C HIS A 42 -5.22 -12.73 -16.04
N PRO A 43 -6.42 -13.33 -15.91
CA PRO A 43 -6.71 -14.22 -14.77
C PRO A 43 -5.78 -15.43 -14.76
N GLY A 44 -5.07 -15.63 -13.64
CA GLY A 44 -4.16 -16.76 -13.43
C GLY A 44 -2.67 -16.45 -13.62
N ILE A 45 -2.29 -15.22 -14.00
CA ILE A 45 -0.88 -14.82 -14.00
C ILE A 45 -0.38 -14.63 -12.56
N ARG A 46 0.59 -15.47 -12.17
CA ARG A 46 1.45 -15.17 -11.02
C ARG A 46 2.38 -14.06 -11.44
N ASN A 47 2.47 -12.96 -10.68
CA ASN A 47 3.50 -11.91 -10.89
C ASN A 47 4.89 -12.55 -10.69
N PRO A 48 5.59 -12.96 -11.77
CA PRO A 48 6.78 -13.81 -11.63
C PRO A 48 7.99 -12.97 -11.21
N ASP A 49 8.02 -11.71 -11.68
CA ASP A 49 9.04 -10.72 -11.39
C ASP A 49 8.83 -10.01 -10.04
N LEU A 50 7.69 -10.23 -9.39
CA LEU A 50 7.25 -9.53 -8.18
C LEU A 50 7.49 -8.01 -8.29
N LYS A 51 6.92 -7.41 -9.34
CA LYS A 51 6.92 -5.94 -9.51
C LYS A 51 5.83 -5.35 -8.62
N LEU A 52 6.21 -4.53 -7.65
CA LEU A 52 5.31 -3.95 -6.67
C LEU A 52 5.42 -2.43 -6.67
N ILE A 53 4.27 -1.77 -6.52
CA ILE A 53 4.18 -0.33 -6.30
C ILE A 53 3.94 -0.11 -4.82
N TRP A 54 4.65 0.87 -4.24
CA TRP A 54 4.44 1.35 -2.89
C TRP A 54 3.99 2.80 -2.96
N LEU A 55 2.92 3.12 -2.27
CA LEU A 55 2.38 4.47 -2.25
C LEU A 55 1.99 4.86 -0.84
N ALA A 56 2.80 5.74 -0.24
CA ALA A 56 2.47 6.37 1.02
C ALA A 56 1.67 7.65 0.74
N ARG A 57 0.48 7.72 1.30
CA ARG A 57 -0.43 8.85 1.17
C ARG A 57 -0.91 9.30 2.52
N GLU A 58 -1.13 10.60 2.64
CA GLU A 58 -1.79 11.20 3.78
C GLU A 58 -3.05 11.93 3.35
N TRP A 59 -4.01 12.02 4.27
CA TRP A 59 -5.26 12.73 4.05
C TRP A 59 -5.79 13.34 5.34
N ASP A 60 -6.61 14.37 5.17
CA ASP A 60 -7.41 14.92 6.25
C ASP A 60 -8.59 13.98 6.55
N PRO A 61 -8.74 13.45 7.78
CA PRO A 61 -9.86 12.57 8.12
C PRO A 61 -11.23 13.22 7.83
N GLU A 62 -11.35 14.54 7.95
CA GLU A 62 -12.60 15.24 7.66
C GLU A 62 -13.01 15.16 6.18
N TYR A 63 -12.06 14.98 5.26
CA TYR A 63 -12.33 14.91 3.83
C TYR A 63 -12.82 13.51 3.42
N VAL A 64 -12.33 12.47 4.10
CA VAL A 64 -12.85 11.09 3.93
C VAL A 64 -14.29 11.00 4.44
N GLU A 65 -14.57 11.56 5.62
CA GLU A 65 -15.93 11.56 6.21
C GLU A 65 -16.97 12.29 5.36
N LYS A 66 -16.54 13.27 4.56
CA LYS A 66 -17.39 14.06 3.67
C LYS A 66 -17.47 13.50 2.24
N ASP A 67 -16.83 12.35 1.98
CA ASP A 67 -16.76 11.75 0.64
C ASP A 67 -16.14 12.71 -0.38
N LEU A 68 -15.08 13.42 0.03
CA LEU A 68 -14.35 14.41 -0.77
C LEU A 68 -12.93 13.97 -1.11
N CYS A 69 -12.47 12.81 -0.64
CA CYS A 69 -11.10 12.36 -0.73
C CYS A 69 -10.92 11.27 -1.80
N TRP A 70 -10.94 11.68 -3.07
CA TRP A 70 -10.94 10.75 -4.22
C TRP A 70 -9.61 10.65 -4.95
N ALA A 71 -8.82 11.72 -4.96
CA ALA A 71 -7.59 11.83 -5.74
C ALA A 71 -6.55 12.71 -5.05
N GLU A 72 -5.33 12.67 -5.58
CA GLU A 72 -4.29 13.62 -5.23
C GLU A 72 -4.81 15.05 -5.46
N ASP A 73 -4.63 15.92 -4.46
CA ASP A 73 -5.15 17.30 -4.36
C ASP A 73 -6.61 17.48 -3.89
N ASP A 74 -7.41 16.40 -3.84
CA ASP A 74 -8.75 16.41 -3.23
C ASP A 74 -8.69 16.06 -1.73
N GLY A 75 -7.74 16.64 -1.00
CA GLY A 75 -7.48 16.34 0.42
C GLY A 75 -6.65 15.08 0.68
N MET A 76 -6.13 14.44 -0.38
CA MET A 76 -5.12 13.39 -0.34
C MET A 76 -3.80 13.91 -0.91
N HIS A 77 -2.68 13.58 -0.28
CA HIS A 77 -1.34 13.95 -0.72
C HIS A 77 -0.41 12.73 -0.76
N THR A 78 0.36 12.60 -1.84
CA THR A 78 1.39 11.56 -1.92
C THR A 78 2.63 11.99 -1.15
N LEU A 79 2.99 11.22 -0.14
CA LEU A 79 4.24 11.40 0.62
C LEU A 79 5.41 10.70 -0.06
N GLN A 80 5.15 9.50 -0.60
CA GLN A 80 6.21 8.68 -1.18
C GLN A 80 5.63 7.72 -2.22
N HIS A 81 6.34 7.57 -3.34
CA HIS A 81 6.05 6.58 -4.37
C HIS A 81 7.32 5.82 -4.71
N LEU A 82 7.30 4.50 -4.55
CA LEU A 82 8.41 3.61 -4.87
C LEU A 82 7.95 2.44 -5.75
N THR A 83 8.92 1.79 -6.37
CA THR A 83 8.75 0.49 -7.04
C THR A 83 9.83 -0.45 -6.56
N SER A 84 9.46 -1.68 -6.22
CA SER A 84 10.41 -2.78 -5.96
C SER A 84 10.23 -3.89 -6.99
N VAL A 85 11.34 -4.46 -7.44
CA VAL A 85 11.35 -5.60 -8.38
C VAL A 85 12.06 -6.78 -7.74
N GLY A 86 11.35 -7.90 -7.60
CA GLY A 86 11.86 -9.12 -6.98
C GLY A 86 11.79 -9.11 -5.45
N GLU A 87 12.07 -10.27 -4.85
CA GLU A 87 11.98 -10.45 -3.40
C GLU A 87 13.07 -9.70 -2.62
N GLU A 88 14.29 -9.59 -3.15
CA GLU A 88 15.39 -8.87 -2.48
C GLU A 88 15.01 -7.40 -2.22
N GLN A 89 14.63 -6.67 -3.27
CA GLN A 89 14.20 -5.28 -3.13
C GLN A 89 12.93 -5.12 -2.30
N LEU A 90 12.02 -6.09 -2.32
CA LEU A 90 10.86 -6.12 -1.43
C LEU A 90 11.31 -6.08 0.03
N TRP A 91 12.21 -6.99 0.43
CA TRP A 91 12.66 -7.07 1.81
C TRP A 91 13.48 -5.84 2.23
N ASP A 92 14.36 -5.34 1.37
CA ASP A 92 15.10 -4.09 1.61
C ASP A 92 14.16 -2.89 1.79
N THR A 93 13.09 -2.82 0.98
CA THR A 93 12.11 -1.74 1.09
C THR A 93 11.31 -1.86 2.39
N LEU A 94 10.91 -3.06 2.78
CA LEU A 94 10.19 -3.29 4.04
C LEU A 94 11.02 -2.88 5.27
N GLU A 95 12.29 -3.25 5.31
CA GLU A 95 13.21 -2.87 6.39
C GLU A 95 13.36 -1.35 6.52
N ARG A 96 13.31 -0.62 5.39
CA ARG A 96 13.37 0.84 5.37
C ARG A 96 12.07 1.53 5.77
N LEU A 97 10.93 0.86 5.59
CA LEU A 97 9.62 1.45 5.83
C LEU A 97 9.15 1.15 7.27
N CYS A 98 8.62 -0.04 7.51
CA CYS A 98 7.98 -0.39 8.79
C CYS A 98 7.99 -1.89 9.13
N GLY A 99 8.60 -2.74 8.31
CA GLY A 99 8.51 -4.21 8.45
C GLY A 99 7.22 -4.79 7.85
N TYR A 100 7.23 -6.10 7.56
CA TYR A 100 6.07 -6.78 6.95
C TYR A 100 4.93 -7.05 7.94
N ASP A 101 5.25 -7.12 9.22
CA ASP A 101 4.30 -7.43 10.30
C ASP A 101 3.34 -6.27 10.57
N ALA A 102 3.72 -5.04 10.20
CA ALA A 102 2.87 -3.85 10.24
C ALA A 102 1.77 -3.83 9.17
N PHE A 103 1.85 -4.69 8.14
CA PHE A 103 0.87 -4.73 7.06
C PHE A 103 -0.33 -5.63 7.37
N ASP A 104 -1.50 -5.18 6.94
CA ASP A 104 -2.77 -5.91 6.98
C ASP A 104 -3.57 -5.64 5.68
N TYR A 105 -4.70 -6.32 5.53
CA TYR A 105 -5.64 -6.09 4.44
C TYR A 105 -6.43 -4.80 4.66
N PRO A 106 -6.72 -4.01 3.59
CA PRO A 106 -7.44 -2.74 3.71
C PRO A 106 -8.74 -2.81 4.53
N TRP A 107 -9.57 -3.83 4.32
CA TRP A 107 -10.87 -4.00 5.00
C TRP A 107 -10.78 -4.32 6.50
N ASN A 108 -9.57 -4.60 7.02
CA ASN A 108 -9.33 -4.76 8.46
C ASN A 108 -8.91 -3.43 9.14
N THR A 109 -8.83 -2.35 8.36
CA THR A 109 -8.24 -1.07 8.79
C THR A 109 -9.15 0.11 8.43
N ASP A 110 -8.81 1.30 8.93
CA ASP A 110 -9.45 2.57 8.53
C ASP A 110 -8.83 3.17 7.25
N TYR A 111 -8.23 2.34 6.39
CA TYR A 111 -7.67 2.78 5.12
C TYR A 111 -8.79 3.17 4.14
N PRO A 112 -8.77 4.40 3.57
CA PRO A 112 -9.70 4.81 2.54
C PRO A 112 -9.35 4.07 1.24
N GLY A 113 -10.28 3.26 0.77
CA GLY A 113 -10.18 2.48 -0.47
C GLY A 113 -10.85 3.17 -1.65
#